data_AF-A0A7W0Q5U4-F1
#
_entry.id   AF-A0A7W0Q5U4-F1
#
_cell.length_a   1.000
_cell.length_b   1.000
_cell.length_c   1.000
_cell.angle_alpha   90.00
_cell.angle_beta   90.00
_cell.angle_gamma   90.00
#
_symmetry.space_group_name_H-M   'P 1'
#
loop_
_entity.id
_entity.type
_entity.pdbx_description
1 polymer ?
#
loop_
_entity_poly.entity_id
_entity_poly.type
_entity_poly.pdbx_seq_one_letter_code
_entity_poly.pdbx_strand_id
1 'polypeptide(L)'
;MRANQLMIGALLLGAACVDVTGTSSNDLEGGDEGGGGEATACKIEGSQIGEEGIVLRLGAKTATITNWVGKTGSNGEYVGFSVGVAGGSTISYIVKASGEMYPSTTTTWMHPNGPDGADKSPGISNVDFCGECEGGDCGGGDGAPDPSCDNPDGCDGGDGGGGGGGGGGGGDGGECDNPDGCNDTGGTGPLL
;
A
#
# COMPACT_ATOMS: atom_id res chain seq x y z
N MET A 1 -6.29 -35.94 39.55
CA MET A 1 -6.22 -34.46 39.64
C MET A 1 -4.81 -34.09 40.05
N ARG A 2 -3.98 -33.62 39.10
CA ARG A 2 -2.62 -33.13 39.38
C ARG A 2 -2.58 -31.67 38.96
N ALA A 3 -2.43 -30.79 39.95
CA ALA A 3 -2.28 -29.36 39.76
C ALA A 3 -0.88 -29.09 39.20
N ASN A 4 -0.80 -28.53 37.99
CA ASN A 4 0.46 -28.12 37.39
C ASN A 4 0.74 -26.68 37.80
N GLN A 5 1.84 -26.51 38.52
CA GLN A 5 2.25 -25.28 39.18
C GLN A 5 2.82 -24.26 38.19
N LEU A 6 2.37 -23.04 38.40
CA LEU A 6 2.81 -21.73 37.96
C LEU A 6 4.34 -21.54 37.86
N MET A 7 4.81 -20.90 36.79
CA MET A 7 6.07 -20.14 36.75
C MET A 7 5.82 -18.86 35.96
N ILE A 8 5.44 -17.79 36.68
CA ILE A 8 5.45 -16.42 36.17
C ILE A 8 6.87 -15.90 36.39
N GLY A 9 7.68 -15.92 35.33
CA GLY A 9 8.99 -15.28 35.29
C GLY A 9 8.85 -13.88 34.72
N ALA A 10 8.85 -12.85 35.58
CA ALA A 10 8.93 -11.46 35.16
C ALA A 10 10.39 -11.13 34.79
N LEU A 11 10.65 -10.97 33.50
CA LEU A 11 11.94 -10.50 32.99
C LEU A 11 11.86 -8.97 32.80
N LEU A 12 12.49 -8.23 33.71
CA LEU A 12 12.68 -6.78 33.59
C LEU A 12 13.88 -6.52 32.65
N LEU A 13 13.61 -6.13 31.40
CA LEU A 13 14.63 -5.52 30.54
C LEU A 13 14.63 -4.02 30.75
N GLY A 14 15.68 -3.52 31.40
CA GLY A 14 16.06 -2.11 31.33
C GLY A 14 16.81 -1.84 30.03
N ALA A 15 16.29 -0.93 29.21
CA ALA A 15 17.03 -0.35 28.10
C ALA A 15 17.42 1.09 28.48
N ALA A 16 18.72 1.29 28.71
CA ALA A 16 19.34 2.61 28.77
C ALA A 16 20.50 2.61 27.78
N CYS A 17 20.38 3.40 26.71
CA CYS A 17 21.46 3.99 25.91
C CYS A 17 20.81 4.78 24.77
N VAL A 18 21.34 5.85 24.20
CA VAL A 18 22.38 6.84 24.55
C VAL A 18 22.14 7.91 23.46
N ASP A 19 21.97 9.17 23.84
CA ASP A 19 21.73 10.24 22.87
C ASP A 19 23.09 10.68 22.29
N VAL A 20 23.38 10.25 21.05
CA VAL A 20 24.53 10.72 20.28
C VAL A 20 24.04 11.83 19.36
N THR A 21 24.09 13.06 19.87
CA THR A 21 24.04 14.26 19.05
C THR A 21 25.38 14.45 18.36
N GLY A 22 25.52 13.91 17.15
CA GLY A 22 26.64 14.13 16.24
C GLY A 22 26.13 14.73 14.94
N THR A 23 26.05 16.07 14.88
CA THR A 23 25.78 16.82 13.66
C THR A 23 27.01 16.77 12.75
N SER A 24 26.89 16.06 11.62
CA SER A 24 27.83 16.14 10.51
C SER A 24 27.07 16.58 9.27
N SER A 25 27.10 17.89 9.01
CA SER A 25 26.65 18.48 7.75
C SER A 25 27.71 18.22 6.69
N ASN A 26 27.46 17.25 5.81
CA ASN A 26 28.16 17.16 4.54
C ASN A 26 27.17 17.59 3.45
N ASP A 27 27.37 18.80 2.95
CA ASP A 27 26.78 19.32 1.73
C ASP A 27 27.22 18.42 0.56
N LEU A 28 26.35 17.50 0.16
CA LEU A 28 26.42 16.76 -1.10
C LEU A 28 25.35 17.32 -2.02
N GLU A 29 25.77 18.25 -2.87
CA GLU A 29 24.97 18.75 -3.97
C GLU A 29 24.80 17.67 -5.06
N GLY A 30 23.56 17.48 -5.51
CA GLY A 30 23.27 17.08 -6.90
C GLY A 30 23.01 15.59 -7.15
N GLY A 31 21.75 15.19 -7.00
CA GLY A 31 21.23 13.91 -7.49
C GLY A 31 19.71 13.84 -7.34
N ASP A 32 19.01 14.31 -8.37
CA ASP A 32 17.56 14.20 -8.56
C ASP A 32 17.13 12.71 -8.56
N GLU A 33 16.70 12.18 -7.41
CA GLU A 33 16.00 10.88 -7.30
C GLU A 33 14.86 10.96 -6.27
N GLY A 34 14.12 12.07 -6.29
CA GLY A 34 12.98 12.32 -5.39
C GLY A 34 11.64 11.84 -5.94
N GLY A 35 11.63 10.85 -6.85
CA GLY A 35 10.43 10.13 -7.23
C GLY A 35 10.04 9.17 -6.10
N GLY A 36 9.71 9.73 -4.93
CA GLY A 36 9.04 9.02 -3.85
C GLY A 36 7.65 8.65 -4.34
N GLY A 37 7.59 7.68 -5.25
CA GLY A 37 6.36 7.01 -5.62
C GLY A 37 5.81 6.50 -4.32
N GLU A 38 4.80 7.22 -3.81
CA GLU A 38 4.09 6.84 -2.62
C GLU A 38 3.66 5.41 -2.86
N ALA A 39 4.34 4.47 -2.19
CA ALA A 39 3.90 3.09 -2.19
C ALA A 39 2.41 3.17 -1.89
N THR A 40 1.56 2.70 -2.80
CA THR A 40 0.11 2.73 -2.65
C THR A 40 -0.17 2.28 -1.22
N ALA A 41 -0.66 3.19 -0.36
CA ALA A 41 -0.36 3.21 1.09
C ALA A 41 -0.76 1.96 1.89
N CYS A 42 -1.46 1.03 1.23
CA CYS A 42 -2.02 -0.20 1.74
C CYS A 42 -1.58 -1.47 0.97
N LYS A 43 -0.61 -1.42 0.05
CA LYS A 43 -0.19 -2.59 -0.75
C LYS A 43 1.33 -2.73 -0.82
N ILE A 44 1.79 -3.98 -0.80
CA ILE A 44 3.21 -4.38 -0.91
C ILE A 44 3.37 -5.28 -2.14
N GLU A 45 4.28 -4.92 -3.05
CA GLU A 45 4.60 -5.74 -4.23
C GLU A 45 6.02 -5.51 -4.78
N GLY A 46 6.41 -6.32 -5.76
CA GLY A 46 7.70 -6.17 -6.45
C GLY A 46 8.89 -6.24 -5.49
N SER A 47 9.74 -5.21 -5.51
CA SER A 47 10.96 -5.15 -4.70
C SER A 47 10.71 -4.95 -3.21
N GLN A 48 9.51 -4.56 -2.81
CA GLN A 48 9.13 -4.43 -1.39
C GLN A 48 8.97 -5.80 -0.72
N ILE A 49 8.75 -6.86 -1.50
CA ILE A 49 8.66 -8.23 -0.98
C ILE A 49 10.07 -8.66 -0.52
N GLY A 50 10.19 -8.95 0.77
CA GLY A 50 11.47 -9.27 1.41
C GLY A 50 12.09 -8.12 2.19
N GLU A 51 11.56 -6.90 2.07
CA GLU A 51 12.02 -5.74 2.82
C GLU A 51 11.35 -5.69 4.20
N GLU A 52 12.16 -5.62 5.26
CA GLU A 52 11.68 -5.50 6.63
C GLU A 52 11.54 -4.03 7.04
N GLY A 53 10.60 -3.75 7.95
CA GLY A 53 10.36 -2.40 8.45
C GLY A 53 9.44 -1.55 7.56
N ILE A 54 8.87 -2.10 6.48
CA ILE A 54 7.84 -1.41 5.71
C ILE A 54 6.67 -1.05 6.63
N VAL A 55 6.30 0.24 6.63
CA VAL A 55 5.21 0.80 7.43
C VAL A 55 4.05 1.19 6.52
N LEU A 56 2.89 0.56 6.73
CA LEU A 56 1.63 0.87 6.06
C LEU A 56 0.69 1.61 7.02
N ARG A 57 0.08 2.70 6.57
CA ARG A 57 -0.92 3.45 7.33
C ARG A 57 -2.31 3.04 6.87
N LEU A 58 -3.06 2.40 7.77
CA LEU A 58 -4.39 1.84 7.51
C LEU A 58 -5.41 2.61 8.36
N GLY A 59 -5.69 3.86 7.98
CA GLY A 59 -6.46 4.80 8.80
C GLY A 59 -5.74 5.14 10.11
N ALA A 60 -6.39 4.89 11.25
CA ALA A 60 -5.82 5.11 12.58
C ALA A 60 -4.81 4.03 13.02
N LYS A 61 -4.65 2.96 12.22
CA LYS A 61 -3.75 1.85 12.50
C LYS A 61 -2.46 1.98 11.70
N THR A 62 -1.43 1.33 12.20
CA THR A 62 -0.18 1.17 11.49
C THR A 62 0.19 -0.31 11.45
N ALA A 63 0.42 -0.84 10.26
CA ALA A 63 0.93 -2.19 10.05
C ALA A 63 2.41 -2.11 9.68
N THR A 64 3.26 -2.89 10.33
CA THR A 64 4.69 -2.95 10.06
C THR A 64 5.09 -4.37 9.72
N ILE A 65 5.74 -4.59 8.58
CA ILE A 65 6.31 -5.89 8.26
C ILE A 65 7.56 -6.10 9.11
N THR A 66 7.56 -7.15 9.93
CA THR A 66 8.63 -7.40 10.92
C THR A 66 9.54 -8.55 10.56
N ASN A 67 9.12 -9.45 9.69
CA ASN A 67 9.90 -10.61 9.26
C ASN A 67 9.31 -11.19 7.97
N TRP A 68 10.18 -11.65 7.08
CA TRP A 68 9.81 -12.45 5.92
C TRP A 68 10.30 -13.89 6.06
N VAL A 69 9.54 -14.85 5.53
CA VAL A 69 9.93 -16.25 5.47
C VAL A 69 10.28 -16.62 4.04
N GLY A 70 11.58 -16.81 3.79
CA GLY A 70 12.10 -17.26 2.51
C GLY A 70 11.64 -18.68 2.17
N LYS A 71 11.50 -18.95 0.88
CA LYS A 71 11.17 -20.28 0.36
C LYS A 71 12.42 -21.15 0.29
N THR A 72 12.33 -22.38 0.75
CA THR A 72 13.46 -23.31 0.72
C THR A 72 13.90 -23.58 -0.72
N GLY A 73 15.20 -23.37 -1.00
CA GLY A 73 15.79 -23.63 -2.31
C GLY A 73 15.60 -22.54 -3.37
N SER A 74 14.88 -21.46 -3.05
CA SER A 74 14.69 -20.31 -3.94
C SER A 74 15.21 -19.04 -3.28
N ASN A 75 16.25 -18.42 -3.86
CA ASN A 75 16.76 -17.16 -3.33
C ASN A 75 15.85 -16.00 -3.75
N GLY A 76 15.46 -15.15 -2.80
CA GLY A 76 14.61 -13.97 -3.06
C GLY A 76 13.12 -14.28 -3.29
N GLU A 77 12.67 -15.53 -3.09
CA GLU A 77 11.24 -15.86 -3.05
C GLU A 77 10.78 -16.02 -1.60
N TYR A 78 9.60 -15.49 -1.29
CA TYR A 78 9.04 -15.49 0.06
C TYR A 78 7.67 -16.15 0.08
N VAL A 79 7.38 -16.89 1.13
CA VAL A 79 6.18 -17.72 1.30
C VAL A 79 5.52 -17.52 2.66
N GLY A 80 5.97 -16.54 3.42
CA GLY A 80 5.38 -16.16 4.70
C GLY A 80 5.91 -14.80 5.16
N PHE A 81 5.21 -14.19 6.11
CA PHE A 81 5.63 -12.94 6.75
C PHE A 81 4.94 -12.75 8.10
N SER A 82 5.47 -11.81 8.89
CA SER A 82 4.86 -11.34 10.14
C SER A 82 4.61 -9.83 10.09
N VAL A 83 3.52 -9.43 10.74
CA VAL A 83 3.04 -8.05 10.82
C VAL A 83 2.90 -7.63 12.27
N GLY A 84 3.54 -6.52 12.64
CA GLY A 84 3.24 -5.78 13.86
C GLY A 84 2.09 -4.81 13.61
N VAL A 85 1.14 -4.71 14.54
CA VAL A 85 0.01 -3.77 14.43
C VAL A 85 0.04 -2.82 15.62
N ALA A 86 -0.03 -1.52 15.33
CA ALA A 86 -0.18 -0.45 16.32
C ALA A 86 -1.47 0.34 16.05
N GLY A 87 -2.06 0.93 17.10
CA GLY A 87 -3.29 1.71 16.99
C GLY A 87 -4.58 0.88 16.84
N GLY A 88 -4.51 -0.46 16.98
CA GLY A 88 -5.66 -1.36 16.91
C GLY A 88 -5.31 -2.81 17.27
N SER A 89 -6.29 -3.71 17.25
CA SER A 89 -6.12 -5.14 17.58
C SER A 89 -6.41 -6.09 16.41
N THR A 90 -6.90 -5.59 15.29
CA THR A 90 -7.25 -6.38 14.11
C THR A 90 -6.63 -5.78 12.86
N ILE A 91 -6.30 -6.66 11.92
CA ILE A 91 -5.86 -6.35 10.58
C ILE A 91 -6.54 -7.33 9.63
N SER A 92 -6.71 -6.96 8.38
CA SER A 92 -7.15 -7.85 7.32
C SER A 92 -6.39 -7.53 6.04
N TYR A 93 -6.08 -8.58 5.29
CA TYR A 93 -5.33 -8.47 4.05
C TYR A 93 -5.59 -9.67 3.17
N ILE A 94 -5.22 -9.54 1.91
CA ILE A 94 -5.23 -10.61 0.92
C ILE A 94 -3.79 -10.81 0.44
N VAL A 95 -3.30 -12.04 0.53
CA VAL A 95 -2.02 -12.43 -0.06
C VAL A 95 -2.27 -13.04 -1.42
N LYS A 96 -1.56 -12.60 -2.46
CA LYS A 96 -1.58 -13.24 -3.77
C LYS A 96 -0.32 -14.06 -3.98
N ALA A 97 -0.47 -15.31 -4.41
CA ALA A 97 0.64 -16.18 -4.76
C ALA A 97 0.24 -17.06 -5.97
N SER A 98 1.04 -17.05 -7.04
CA SER A 98 0.75 -17.76 -8.31
C SER A 98 -0.69 -17.59 -8.86
N GLY A 99 -1.28 -16.41 -8.67
CA GLY A 99 -2.63 -16.10 -9.17
C GLY A 99 -3.76 -16.51 -8.24
N GLU A 100 -3.47 -17.23 -7.15
CA GLU A 100 -4.43 -17.52 -6.09
C GLU A 100 -4.46 -16.41 -5.04
N MET A 101 -5.60 -16.28 -4.33
CA MET A 101 -5.84 -15.25 -3.31
C MET A 101 -6.13 -15.88 -1.96
N TYR A 102 -5.45 -15.40 -0.93
CA TYR A 102 -5.49 -15.92 0.43
C TYR A 102 -5.87 -14.80 1.40
N PRO A 103 -7.16 -14.62 1.73
CA PRO A 103 -7.58 -13.66 2.73
C PRO A 103 -7.14 -14.11 4.13
N SER A 104 -6.72 -13.17 4.95
CA SER A 104 -6.29 -13.44 6.33
C SER A 104 -6.52 -12.23 7.24
N THR A 105 -6.57 -12.49 8.53
CA THR A 105 -6.62 -11.49 9.60
C THR A 105 -5.57 -11.70 10.68
N THR A 106 -4.65 -12.66 10.46
CA THR A 106 -3.61 -13.04 11.43
C THR A 106 -2.40 -12.11 11.33
N THR A 107 -1.67 -11.94 12.42
CA THR A 107 -0.39 -11.19 12.42
C THR A 107 0.78 -11.97 11.84
N THR A 108 0.60 -13.25 11.56
CA THR A 108 1.59 -14.08 10.85
C THR A 108 0.88 -14.86 9.77
N TRP A 109 1.40 -14.81 8.56
CA TRP A 109 0.92 -15.58 7.42
C TRP A 109 2.00 -16.52 6.92
N MET A 110 1.57 -17.71 6.50
CA MET A 110 2.40 -18.71 5.85
C MET A 110 1.58 -19.35 4.73
N HIS A 111 2.21 -19.56 3.58
CA HIS A 111 1.60 -20.30 2.49
C HIS A 111 1.13 -21.67 2.99
N PRO A 112 -0.05 -22.17 2.61
CA PRO A 112 -0.60 -23.43 3.15
C PRO A 112 0.30 -24.66 2.98
N ASN A 113 1.15 -24.66 1.94
CA ASN A 113 2.12 -25.73 1.67
C ASN A 113 3.47 -25.54 2.39
N GLY A 114 3.62 -24.49 3.22
CA GLY A 114 4.80 -24.20 4.04
C GLY A 114 6.04 -23.78 3.24
N PRO A 115 7.19 -23.55 3.93
CA PRO A 115 8.43 -23.10 3.28
C PRO A 115 9.09 -24.18 2.41
N ASP A 116 8.87 -25.45 2.75
CA ASP A 116 9.47 -26.62 2.09
C ASP A 116 8.59 -27.20 0.96
N GLY A 117 7.48 -26.54 0.62
CA GLY A 117 6.55 -27.00 -0.41
C GLY A 117 7.12 -26.98 -1.84
N ALA A 118 8.36 -26.50 -2.04
CA ALA A 118 9.02 -26.36 -3.33
C ALA A 118 8.08 -25.73 -4.38
N ASP A 119 7.88 -26.37 -5.52
CA ASP A 119 7.00 -25.90 -6.59
C ASP A 119 5.52 -25.77 -6.19
N LYS A 120 5.11 -26.37 -5.06
CA LYS A 120 3.74 -26.27 -4.53
C LYS A 120 3.55 -25.06 -3.62
N SER A 121 4.62 -24.38 -3.22
CA SER A 121 4.57 -23.11 -2.47
C SER A 121 5.05 -21.98 -3.37
N PRO A 122 4.20 -21.45 -4.27
CA PRO A 122 4.57 -20.28 -5.05
C PRO A 122 4.91 -19.10 -4.14
N GLY A 123 5.87 -18.30 -4.60
CA GLY A 123 6.22 -17.05 -3.92
C GLY A 123 5.05 -16.07 -3.90
N ILE A 124 5.02 -15.24 -2.86
CA ILE A 124 4.11 -14.10 -2.74
C ILE A 124 4.40 -13.13 -3.89
N SER A 125 3.34 -12.67 -4.57
CA SER A 125 3.44 -11.65 -5.61
C SER A 125 2.90 -10.29 -5.18
N ASN A 126 1.94 -10.25 -4.24
CA ASN A 126 1.57 -9.04 -3.51
C ASN A 126 0.89 -9.35 -2.17
N VAL A 127 0.84 -8.34 -1.31
CA VAL A 127 0.02 -8.31 -0.09
C VAL A 127 -0.81 -7.04 -0.11
N ASP A 128 -2.13 -7.18 -0.05
CA ASP A 128 -3.10 -6.10 -0.18
C ASP A 128 -3.86 -5.91 1.14
N PHE A 129 -3.67 -4.76 1.78
CA PHE A 129 -4.35 -4.33 3.01
C PHE A 129 -5.47 -3.29 2.73
N CYS A 130 -5.74 -2.97 1.47
CA CYS A 130 -6.65 -1.89 1.09
C CYS A 130 -8.13 -2.20 1.41
N GLY A 131 -8.46 -3.45 1.73
CA GLY A 131 -9.77 -3.81 2.27
C GLY A 131 -10.10 -3.19 3.63
N GLU A 132 -9.13 -2.63 4.36
CA GLU A 132 -9.33 -1.99 5.69
C GLU A 132 -9.55 -0.48 5.65
N CYS A 133 -9.65 0.15 4.47
CA CYS A 133 -9.93 1.57 4.40
C CYS A 133 -11.42 1.86 4.63
N GLU A 134 -11.82 1.83 5.90
CA GLU A 134 -13.10 2.35 6.34
C GLU A 134 -13.15 3.87 6.05
N GLY A 135 -13.85 4.27 4.98
CA GLY A 135 -14.05 5.69 4.65
C GLY A 135 -13.63 6.11 3.25
N GLY A 136 -13.12 5.20 2.41
CA GLY A 136 -12.89 5.48 0.99
C GLY A 136 -11.61 6.24 0.66
N ASP A 137 -10.78 6.56 1.66
CA ASP A 137 -9.51 7.25 1.44
C ASP A 137 -8.33 6.38 1.92
N CYS A 138 -7.93 5.42 1.08
CA CYS A 138 -6.58 4.84 1.16
C CYS A 138 -5.56 5.70 0.39
N GLY A 139 -5.92 6.93 0.02
CA GLY A 139 -5.17 7.77 -0.89
C GLY A 139 -3.88 8.26 -0.25
N GLY A 140 -2.77 7.62 -0.60
CA GLY A 140 -1.56 8.37 -0.97
C GLY A 140 -1.87 9.18 -2.22
N GLY A 141 -2.67 10.22 -2.03
CA GLY A 141 -3.03 11.18 -3.05
C GLY A 141 -3.01 12.51 -2.34
N ASP A 142 -2.19 13.41 -2.83
CA ASP A 142 -2.03 14.79 -2.37
C ASP A 142 -3.29 15.66 -2.55
N GLY A 143 -4.47 15.04 -2.56
CA GLY A 143 -5.76 15.69 -2.45
C GLY A 143 -5.94 16.30 -1.07
N ALA A 144 -5.04 17.23 -0.71
CA ALA A 144 -5.50 18.41 -0.02
C ALA A 144 -6.77 18.85 -0.76
N PRO A 145 -7.92 19.00 -0.08
CA PRO A 145 -9.10 19.52 -0.72
C PRO A 145 -8.68 20.84 -1.35
N ASP A 146 -8.73 20.92 -2.68
CA ASP A 146 -8.45 22.16 -3.38
C ASP A 146 -9.39 23.21 -2.75
N PRO A 147 -8.87 24.24 -2.05
CA PRO A 147 -9.71 25.22 -1.39
C PRO A 147 -10.51 26.08 -2.39
N SER A 148 -10.35 25.84 -3.70
CA SER A 148 -11.19 26.40 -4.76
C SER A 148 -12.40 25.53 -5.17
N CYS A 149 -12.56 24.32 -4.62
CA CYS A 149 -13.75 23.49 -4.79
C CYS A 149 -14.93 24.02 -3.92
N ASP A 150 -15.50 25.16 -4.30
CA ASP A 150 -16.72 25.73 -3.69
C ASP A 150 -18.03 25.06 -4.18
N ASN A 151 -17.94 24.03 -5.02
CA ASN A 151 -19.11 23.34 -5.57
C ASN A 151 -19.39 22.02 -4.81
N PRO A 152 -20.55 21.87 -4.13
CA PRO A 152 -20.85 20.70 -3.28
C PRO A 152 -21.10 19.38 -4.04
N ASP A 153 -21.18 19.40 -5.38
CA ASP A 153 -21.69 18.26 -6.16
C ASP A 153 -20.68 17.57 -7.10
N GLY A 154 -19.38 17.89 -7.05
CA GLY A 154 -18.41 17.17 -7.90
C GLY A 154 -17.00 17.72 -7.86
N CYS A 155 -16.14 17.08 -7.07
CA CYS A 155 -14.69 17.14 -7.24
C CYS A 155 -14.19 15.70 -7.39
N ASP A 156 -14.65 15.06 -8.47
CA ASP A 156 -14.16 13.80 -8.99
C ASP A 156 -12.79 14.08 -9.65
N GLY A 157 -11.74 13.57 -8.99
CA GLY A 157 -10.35 13.84 -9.28
C GLY A 157 -10.00 13.66 -10.76
N GLY A 158 -9.41 14.72 -11.31
CA GLY A 158 -8.99 14.82 -12.69
C GLY A 158 -7.95 13.77 -13.08
N ASP A 159 -8.14 13.28 -14.29
CA ASP A 159 -7.27 12.38 -15.02
C ASP A 159 -5.90 13.03 -15.29
N GLY A 160 -4.83 12.41 -14.82
CA GLY A 160 -3.47 12.69 -15.30
C GLY A 160 -2.58 11.47 -15.08
N GLY A 161 -1.93 10.86 -16.06
CA GLY A 161 -1.90 11.06 -17.51
C GLY A 161 -0.89 10.08 -18.14
N GLY A 162 -0.95 9.92 -19.47
CA GLY A 162 0.22 9.70 -20.33
C GLY A 162 0.80 8.27 -20.50
N GLY A 163 0.74 7.74 -21.73
CA GLY A 163 1.83 6.89 -22.24
C GLY A 163 1.51 5.74 -23.21
N GLY A 164 1.18 6.05 -24.47
CA GLY A 164 1.79 5.39 -25.64
C GLY A 164 1.20 4.09 -26.22
N GLY A 165 0.84 4.12 -27.51
CA GLY A 165 1.04 2.95 -28.40
C GLY A 165 -0.01 2.59 -29.46
N GLY A 166 -0.24 3.47 -30.46
CA GLY A 166 -0.38 3.09 -31.88
C GLY A 166 -1.60 2.28 -32.36
N GLY A 167 -2.42 2.90 -33.23
CA GLY A 167 -3.35 2.19 -34.11
C GLY A 167 -4.40 3.11 -34.73
N GLY A 168 -4.12 3.65 -35.91
CA GLY A 168 -4.88 4.74 -36.52
C GLY A 168 -6.35 4.46 -36.83
N GLY A 169 -7.11 5.54 -36.86
CA GLY A 169 -8.48 5.61 -37.38
C GLY A 169 -8.94 7.07 -37.31
N GLY A 170 -8.93 7.76 -38.45
CA GLY A 170 -9.32 9.15 -38.55
C GLY A 170 -10.78 9.36 -38.16
N GLY A 171 -11.00 10.34 -37.29
CA GLY A 171 -12.30 10.87 -36.91
C GLY A 171 -12.12 12.35 -36.64
N ASP A 172 -12.76 13.16 -37.49
CA ASP A 172 -12.63 14.60 -37.54
C ASP A 172 -13.42 15.26 -36.39
N GLY A 173 -12.82 16.28 -35.75
CA GLY A 173 -13.54 17.45 -35.26
C GLY A 173 -13.84 17.53 -33.77
N GLY A 174 -13.11 18.41 -33.08
CA GLY A 174 -13.49 18.93 -31.76
C GLY A 174 -12.33 19.52 -30.96
N GLU A 175 -11.60 20.51 -31.51
CA GLU A 175 -10.66 21.33 -30.73
C GLU A 175 -11.42 22.06 -29.60
N CYS A 176 -11.09 21.72 -28.34
CA CYS A 176 -11.53 22.43 -27.15
C CYS A 176 -10.41 23.39 -26.71
N ASP A 177 -10.23 24.50 -27.43
CA ASP A 177 -9.23 25.53 -27.14
C ASP A 177 -9.75 26.62 -26.18
N ASN A 178 -10.46 26.25 -25.11
CA ASN A 178 -10.84 27.23 -24.08
C ASN A 178 -10.75 26.64 -22.67
N PRO A 179 -9.99 27.25 -21.74
CA PRO A 179 -9.84 26.75 -20.37
C PRO A 179 -11.09 26.91 -19.49
N ASP A 180 -12.11 27.62 -19.97
CA ASP A 180 -13.35 27.87 -19.22
C ASP A 180 -14.49 26.98 -19.73
N GLY A 181 -14.51 25.73 -19.26
CA GLY A 181 -15.70 24.87 -19.13
C GLY A 181 -16.60 24.64 -20.36
N CYS A 182 -16.57 23.44 -20.92
CA CYS A 182 -17.61 22.95 -21.84
C CYS A 182 -18.94 22.75 -21.09
N ASN A 183 -19.82 23.75 -21.13
CA ASN A 183 -21.21 23.58 -20.70
C ASN A 183 -22.07 23.07 -21.86
N ASP A 184 -22.25 21.75 -21.93
CA ASP A 184 -23.17 21.11 -22.87
C ASP A 184 -24.61 21.20 -22.35
N THR A 185 -25.20 22.40 -22.40
CA THR A 185 -26.64 22.56 -22.20
C THR A 185 -27.38 22.13 -23.46
N GLY A 186 -27.60 20.83 -23.58
CA GLY A 186 -28.63 20.26 -24.44
C GLY A 186 -30.01 20.82 -24.06
N GLY A 187 -30.39 21.93 -24.69
CA GLY A 187 -31.68 22.58 -24.52
C GLY A 187 -32.39 22.74 -25.86
N THR A 188 -33.16 21.74 -26.29
CA THR A 188 -34.23 21.94 -27.27
C THR A 188 -35.58 21.74 -26.60
N GLY A 189 -36.14 22.85 -26.13
CA GLY A 189 -37.56 22.99 -25.81
C GLY A 189 -38.44 22.93 -27.08
N PRO A 190 -39.77 22.94 -26.90
CA PRO A 190 -40.74 22.44 -27.87
C PRO A 190 -41.03 23.44 -29.00
N LEU A 191 -41.36 22.91 -30.19
CA LEU A 191 -42.05 23.66 -31.24
C LEU A 191 -43.52 23.20 -31.30
N LEU A 192 -44.37 24.20 -31.08
CA LEU A 192 -45.82 24.38 -31.38
C LEU A 192 -46.56 23.23 -32.08
#